data_AF-A0A387HNB8-F1
#
_entry.id   AF-A0A387HNB8-F1
#
_cell.length_a   1.000
_cell.length_b   1.000
_cell.length_c   1.000
_cell.angle_alpha   90.00
_cell.angle_beta   90.00
_cell.angle_gamma   90.00
#
_symmetry.space_group_name_H-M   'P 1'
#
loop_
_entity.id
_entity.type
_entity.pdbx_description
1 polymer ?
#
loop_
_entity_poly.entity_id
_entity_poly.type
_entity_poly.pdbx_seq_one_letter_code
_entity_poly.pdbx_strand_id
1 'polypeptide(L)'
;MMPGTTQERRAERITSGGNGPGGRKLERGEIIALTPKQSERLAELYAEWGGSRLESYTARKLMNCGMSGAKARELAEDLTQDVWVAVARETTKPLMAAENLSEDERRIFLFGRVKTEVHQYFRRGSTSEKPVDWTDPVTCNVLCPVLPSGCARTTLPAYLDAMMARLPERERSALLLRLEDMPMRRLAEHMGCSYPTANRLVETALLLIQIDNPELSADPVAEESLPRWEREELARMSAAQRAALLRMDEVSRRALLLHVGQGLNITDVARRLDVPRYRVLPVLGACASALRALTASDMAVAA
;
A
#
# COMPACT_ATOMS: atom_id res chain seq x y z
N MET A 1 45.05 13.58 38.42
CA MET A 1 43.78 12.86 38.62
C MET A 1 43.32 12.33 37.27
N MET A 2 43.31 10.99 37.12
CA MET A 2 42.59 10.25 36.06
C MET A 2 41.05 10.29 36.36
N PRO A 3 40.17 9.64 35.57
CA PRO A 3 39.52 10.09 34.32
C PRO A 3 37.97 10.12 34.46
N GLY A 4 37.22 10.55 33.44
CA GLY A 4 35.74 10.58 33.51
C GLY A 4 35.01 10.62 32.17
N THR A 5 34.92 9.46 31.53
CA THR A 5 33.82 8.96 30.66
C THR A 5 33.34 9.78 29.46
N THR A 6 33.82 9.37 28.29
CA THR A 6 33.02 9.24 27.05
C THR A 6 31.83 8.30 27.30
N GLN A 7 30.61 8.72 26.92
CA GLN A 7 29.54 7.76 26.66
C GLN A 7 28.70 8.19 25.44
N GLU A 8 28.68 7.28 24.49
CA GLU A 8 27.94 7.29 23.24
C GLU A 8 26.42 7.34 23.46
N ARG A 9 25.72 8.09 22.61
CA ARG A 9 24.36 7.74 22.20
C ARG A 9 24.26 7.90 20.69
N ARG A 10 24.82 6.92 19.98
CA ARG A 10 24.55 6.74 18.56
C ARG A 10 23.16 6.11 18.46
N ALA A 11 22.21 6.88 17.93
CA ALA A 11 20.83 6.48 17.74
C ALA A 11 20.76 5.11 17.03
N GLU A 12 20.05 4.17 17.65
CA GLU A 12 19.66 2.90 17.07
C GLU A 12 18.91 3.16 15.76
N ARG A 13 19.59 2.93 14.64
CA ARG A 13 18.94 2.74 13.35
C ARG A 13 18.28 1.37 13.39
N ILE A 14 16.99 1.36 13.70
CA ILE A 14 16.09 0.24 13.40
C ILE A 14 16.18 0.01 11.89
N THR A 15 16.92 -1.02 11.49
CA THR A 15 17.09 -1.43 10.09
C THR A 15 16.27 -2.68 9.87
N SER A 16 15.11 -2.53 9.25
CA SER A 16 14.30 -3.65 8.77
C SER A 16 15.05 -4.37 7.64
N GLY A 17 15.44 -5.62 7.88
CA GLY A 17 16.04 -6.50 6.88
C GLY A 17 15.05 -6.85 5.77
N GLY A 18 15.53 -6.93 4.52
CA GLY A 18 14.72 -7.27 3.36
C GLY A 18 14.58 -8.78 3.14
N ASN A 19 13.54 -9.16 2.38
CA ASN A 19 13.33 -10.53 1.94
C ASN A 19 13.89 -10.71 0.50
N GLY A 20 14.80 -11.65 0.32
CA GLY A 20 15.26 -12.15 -0.96
C GLY A 20 14.35 -13.22 -1.57
N PRO A 21 14.73 -13.75 -2.75
CA PRO A 21 13.94 -14.75 -3.47
C PRO A 21 13.55 -15.92 -2.56
N GLY A 22 12.28 -16.37 -2.65
CA GLY A 22 11.74 -17.43 -1.81
C GLY A 22 11.36 -17.02 -0.37
N GLY A 23 11.32 -15.73 -0.04
CA GLY A 23 10.98 -15.25 1.30
C GLY A 23 12.15 -15.34 2.31
N ARG A 24 13.38 -15.42 1.80
CA ARG A 24 14.60 -15.48 2.59
C ARG A 24 14.86 -14.12 3.25
N LYS A 25 14.97 -14.00 4.58
CA LYS A 25 15.60 -12.81 5.16
C LYS A 25 17.05 -12.76 4.70
N LEU A 26 17.39 -11.79 3.86
CA LEU A 26 18.76 -11.55 3.42
C LEU A 26 19.36 -10.49 4.34
N GLU A 27 20.41 -10.85 5.06
CA GLU A 27 21.35 -9.84 5.55
C GLU A 27 22.14 -9.29 4.35
N ARG A 28 22.39 -7.98 4.31
CA ARG A 28 23.12 -7.36 3.18
C ARG A 28 24.52 -7.98 3.08
N GLY A 29 24.85 -8.58 1.93
CA GLY A 29 26.20 -9.05 1.62
C GLY A 29 26.58 -10.42 2.21
N GLU A 30 25.60 -11.31 2.40
CA GLU A 30 25.78 -12.61 3.06
C GLU A 30 26.68 -13.59 2.28
N ILE A 31 28.00 -13.36 2.33
CA ILE A 31 29.00 -14.43 2.20
C ILE A 31 28.89 -15.23 3.50
N ILE A 32 28.48 -16.48 3.43
CA ILE A 32 28.55 -17.38 4.58
C ILE A 32 30.05 -17.55 4.87
N ALA A 33 30.52 -16.96 5.97
CA ALA A 33 31.91 -16.99 6.37
C ALA A 33 32.29 -18.41 6.83
N LEU A 34 32.58 -19.29 5.88
CA LEU A 34 33.11 -20.61 6.12
C LEU A 34 34.62 -20.52 6.33
N THR A 35 35.12 -21.25 7.33
CA THR A 35 36.55 -21.51 7.44
C THR A 35 37.02 -22.38 6.26
N PRO A 36 38.32 -22.38 5.90
CA PRO A 36 38.83 -23.22 4.81
C PRO A 36 38.43 -24.71 4.94
N LYS A 37 38.55 -25.28 6.15
CA LYS A 37 38.15 -26.66 6.46
C LYS A 37 36.64 -26.91 6.23
N GLN A 38 35.80 -25.93 6.56
CA GLN A 38 34.35 -26.03 6.32
C GLN A 38 34.00 -25.89 4.83
N SER A 39 34.73 -25.06 4.10
CA SER A 39 34.57 -24.92 2.65
C SER A 39 34.95 -26.21 1.93
N GLU A 40 36.08 -26.82 2.30
CA GLU A 40 36.51 -28.14 1.80
C GLU A 40 35.47 -29.21 2.11
N ARG A 41 34.98 -29.25 3.35
CA ARG A 41 33.95 -30.20 3.75
C ARG A 41 32.65 -30.05 2.93
N LEU A 42 32.21 -28.83 2.69
CA LEU A 42 31.03 -28.57 1.87
C LEU A 42 31.25 -29.00 0.41
N ALA A 43 32.46 -28.76 -0.12
CA ALA A 43 32.83 -29.18 -1.47
C ALA A 43 32.85 -30.71 -1.62
N GLU A 44 33.36 -31.45 -0.62
CA GLU A 44 33.30 -32.92 -0.60
C GLU A 44 31.87 -33.44 -0.63
N LEU A 45 31.00 -32.89 0.23
CA LEU A 45 29.59 -33.26 0.28
C LEU A 45 28.88 -32.96 -1.05
N TYR A 46 29.18 -31.81 -1.66
CA TYR A 46 28.63 -31.43 -2.95
C TYR A 46 29.14 -32.33 -4.08
N ALA A 47 30.42 -32.71 -4.07
CA ALA A 47 30.96 -33.64 -5.06
C ALA A 47 30.33 -35.04 -4.97
N GLU A 48 30.00 -35.50 -3.76
CA GLU A 48 29.41 -36.83 -3.52
C GLU A 48 27.90 -36.88 -3.81
N TRP A 49 27.16 -35.80 -3.56
CA TRP A 49 25.69 -35.78 -3.59
C TRP A 49 25.06 -34.76 -4.54
N GLY A 50 25.79 -33.71 -4.93
CA GLY A 50 25.32 -32.68 -5.84
C GLY A 50 25.36 -33.10 -7.31
N GLY A 51 24.87 -32.23 -8.20
CA GLY A 51 25.04 -32.39 -9.65
C GLY A 51 24.21 -33.52 -10.27
N SER A 52 23.18 -34.00 -9.58
CA SER A 52 22.03 -34.79 -10.10
C SER A 52 21.39 -35.63 -8.98
N ARG A 53 22.18 -36.11 -8.01
CA ARG A 53 21.75 -37.13 -7.05
C ARG A 53 20.74 -36.57 -6.06
N LEU A 54 21.06 -35.42 -5.46
CA LEU A 54 20.19 -34.73 -4.52
C LEU A 54 19.00 -34.08 -5.25
N GLU A 55 19.23 -33.50 -6.43
CA GLU A 55 18.21 -32.90 -7.29
C GLU A 55 17.17 -33.94 -7.73
N SER A 56 17.61 -35.14 -8.14
CA SER A 56 16.72 -36.26 -8.49
C SER A 56 15.90 -36.74 -7.30
N TYR A 57 16.49 -36.74 -6.10
CA TYR A 57 15.77 -37.08 -4.88
C TYR A 57 14.72 -36.01 -4.52
N THR A 58 15.07 -34.72 -4.64
CA THR A 58 14.18 -33.58 -4.44
C THR A 58 13.00 -33.64 -5.41
N ALA A 59 13.25 -33.84 -6.71
CA ALA A 59 12.22 -34.00 -7.73
C ALA A 59 11.28 -35.17 -7.41
N ARG A 60 11.84 -36.32 -7.00
CA ARG A 60 11.05 -37.49 -6.57
C ARG A 60 10.17 -37.17 -5.37
N LYS A 61 10.66 -36.38 -4.41
CA LYS A 61 9.85 -35.96 -3.26
C LYS A 61 8.74 -35.00 -3.63
N LEU A 62 9.00 -34.03 -4.51
CA LEU A 62 7.97 -33.14 -5.03
C LEU A 62 6.87 -33.90 -5.79
N MET A 63 7.24 -34.89 -6.60
CA MET A 63 6.27 -35.76 -7.29
C MET A 63 5.42 -36.57 -6.31
N ASN A 64 6.00 -37.09 -5.22
CA ASN A 64 5.25 -37.78 -4.17
C ASN A 64 4.26 -36.87 -3.43
N CYS A 65 4.46 -35.55 -3.49
CA CYS A 65 3.53 -34.54 -2.98
C CYS A 65 2.48 -34.11 -4.03
N GLY A 66 2.38 -34.80 -5.17
CA GLY A 66 1.37 -34.55 -6.21
C GLY A 66 1.77 -33.58 -7.31
N MET A 67 3.05 -33.17 -7.38
CA MET A 67 3.54 -32.28 -8.43
C MET A 67 3.80 -33.02 -9.75
N SER A 68 3.54 -32.38 -10.89
CA SER A 68 3.88 -32.95 -12.20
C SER A 68 5.39 -33.09 -12.38
N GLY A 69 5.82 -34.12 -13.12
CA GLY A 69 7.24 -34.44 -13.26
C GLY A 69 8.09 -33.37 -13.98
N ALA A 70 7.48 -32.51 -14.80
CA ALA A 70 8.18 -31.37 -15.43
C ALA A 70 8.43 -30.26 -14.39
N LYS A 71 7.36 -29.84 -13.69
CA LYS A 71 7.43 -28.80 -12.65
C LYS A 71 8.29 -29.21 -11.46
N ALA A 72 8.26 -30.50 -11.09
CA ALA A 72 9.08 -31.05 -10.03
C ALA A 72 10.59 -31.02 -10.36
N ARG A 73 10.96 -31.14 -11.64
CA ARG A 73 12.38 -31.05 -12.06
C ARG A 73 12.87 -29.61 -12.08
N GLU A 74 12.07 -28.70 -12.61
CA GLU A 74 12.34 -27.26 -12.59
C GLU A 74 12.57 -26.74 -11.16
N LEU A 75 11.66 -27.07 -10.23
CA LEU A 75 11.76 -26.63 -8.83
C LEU A 75 12.83 -27.38 -8.01
N ALA A 76 13.26 -28.56 -8.44
CA ALA A 76 14.20 -29.37 -7.67
C ALA A 76 15.58 -28.72 -7.56
N GLU A 77 16.01 -28.00 -8.59
CA GLU A 77 17.31 -27.30 -8.59
C GLU A 77 17.32 -26.21 -7.50
N ASP A 78 16.30 -25.36 -7.49
CA ASP A 78 16.15 -24.26 -6.51
C ASP A 78 16.09 -24.79 -5.06
N LEU A 79 15.24 -25.79 -4.79
CA LEU A 79 15.12 -26.35 -3.44
C LEU A 79 16.38 -27.10 -3.00
N THR A 80 17.11 -27.69 -3.93
CA THR A 80 18.38 -28.35 -3.63
C THR A 80 19.47 -27.33 -3.32
N GLN A 81 19.46 -26.17 -4.00
CA GLN A 81 20.34 -25.06 -3.65
C GLN A 81 20.06 -24.53 -2.23
N ASP A 82 18.79 -24.42 -1.84
CA ASP A 82 18.41 -24.04 -0.46
C ASP A 82 18.89 -25.06 0.57
N VAL A 83 18.88 -26.35 0.25
CA VAL A 83 19.48 -27.39 1.10
C VAL A 83 20.97 -27.14 1.30
N TRP A 84 21.73 -26.85 0.25
CA TRP A 84 23.18 -26.58 0.36
C TRP A 84 23.49 -25.33 1.17
N VAL A 85 22.70 -24.27 0.99
CA VAL A 85 22.80 -23.05 1.80
C VAL A 85 22.52 -23.36 3.28
N ALA A 86 21.50 -24.17 3.55
CA ALA A 86 21.17 -24.58 4.90
C ALA A 86 22.28 -25.45 5.54
N VAL A 87 22.88 -26.36 4.79
CA VAL A 87 24.05 -27.13 5.26
C VAL A 87 25.21 -26.20 5.60
N ALA A 88 25.52 -25.24 4.71
CA ALA A 88 26.61 -24.29 4.93
C ALA A 88 26.42 -23.43 6.19
N ARG A 89 25.18 -23.03 6.51
CA ARG A 89 24.87 -22.23 7.71
C ARG A 89 24.96 -23.04 9.00
N GLU A 90 24.78 -24.35 8.94
CA GLU A 90 24.71 -25.23 10.11
C GLU A 90 26.09 -25.80 10.47
N THR A 91 27.05 -24.89 10.67
CA THR A 91 28.48 -25.21 10.90
C THR A 91 28.75 -26.10 12.12
N THR A 92 27.81 -26.14 13.08
CA THR A 92 27.90 -26.95 14.31
C THR A 92 27.17 -28.28 14.22
N LYS A 93 26.48 -28.57 13.11
CA LYS A 93 25.71 -29.80 12.93
C LYS A 93 26.53 -30.92 12.29
N PRO A 94 26.11 -32.19 12.44
CA PRO A 94 26.93 -33.34 12.05
C PRO A 94 27.46 -33.32 10.62
N LEU A 95 26.70 -32.82 9.62
CA LEU A 95 27.18 -32.74 8.24
C LEU A 95 28.45 -31.87 8.09
N MET A 96 28.53 -30.76 8.83
CA MET A 96 29.65 -29.82 8.77
C MET A 96 30.68 -30.02 9.89
N ALA A 97 30.27 -30.58 11.04
CA ALA A 97 31.10 -30.70 12.24
C ALA A 97 31.71 -32.09 12.46
N ALA A 98 31.09 -33.15 11.95
CA ALA A 98 31.57 -34.51 12.19
C ALA A 98 32.55 -34.95 11.08
N GLU A 99 33.74 -35.38 11.49
CA GLU A 99 34.81 -35.80 10.58
C GLU A 99 34.49 -37.16 9.93
N ASN A 100 33.80 -38.07 10.65
CA ASN A 100 33.59 -39.45 10.22
C ASN A 100 32.11 -39.88 10.30
N LEU A 101 31.25 -39.28 9.49
CA LEU A 101 29.93 -39.87 9.24
C LEU A 101 30.05 -41.02 8.24
N SER A 102 29.25 -42.06 8.39
CA SER A 102 29.05 -43.05 7.32
C SER A 102 28.28 -42.44 6.14
N GLU A 103 28.36 -43.07 4.96
CA GLU A 103 27.58 -42.66 3.78
C GLU A 103 26.07 -42.66 4.09
N ASP A 104 25.59 -43.67 4.82
CA ASP A 104 24.19 -43.79 5.20
C ASP A 104 23.73 -42.66 6.13
N GLU A 105 24.56 -42.24 7.08
CA GLU A 105 24.26 -41.10 7.96
C GLU A 105 24.24 -39.79 7.18
N ARG A 106 25.22 -39.55 6.31
CA ARG A 106 25.24 -38.38 5.41
C ARG A 106 23.96 -38.32 4.56
N ARG A 107 23.58 -39.45 3.97
CA ARG A 107 22.34 -39.60 3.21
C ARG A 107 21.10 -39.26 4.04
N ILE A 108 20.99 -39.80 5.25
CA ILE A 108 19.84 -39.56 6.15
C ILE A 108 19.72 -38.06 6.46
N PHE A 109 20.83 -37.39 6.81
CA PHE A 109 20.81 -35.97 7.13
C PHE A 109 20.44 -35.10 5.91
N LEU A 110 21.06 -35.35 4.76
CA LEU A 110 20.78 -34.62 3.52
C LEU A 110 19.32 -34.83 3.06
N PHE A 111 18.82 -36.06 3.07
CA PHE A 111 17.44 -36.35 2.68
C PHE A 111 16.43 -35.83 3.68
N GLY A 112 16.77 -35.82 4.97
CA GLY A 112 15.99 -35.14 6.01
C GLY A 112 15.89 -33.64 5.74
N ARG A 113 16.96 -33.01 5.24
CA ARG A 113 16.96 -31.61 4.86
C ARG A 113 16.11 -31.34 3.63
N VAL A 114 16.22 -32.16 2.58
CA VAL A 114 15.35 -32.09 1.40
C VAL A 114 13.87 -32.15 1.80
N LYS A 115 13.49 -33.09 2.67
CA LYS A 115 12.10 -33.18 3.17
C LYS A 115 11.68 -31.91 3.91
N THR A 116 12.59 -31.33 4.69
CA THR A 116 12.32 -30.09 5.43
C THR A 116 12.08 -28.92 4.49
N GLU A 117 12.92 -28.73 3.48
CA GLU A 117 12.76 -27.64 2.51
C GLU A 117 11.52 -27.84 1.62
N VAL A 118 11.23 -29.08 1.19
CA VAL A 118 10.00 -29.39 0.45
C VAL A 118 8.75 -29.10 1.31
N HIS A 119 8.75 -29.50 2.59
CA HIS A 119 7.65 -29.18 3.49
C HIS A 119 7.53 -27.67 3.75
N GLN A 120 8.65 -26.95 3.87
CA GLN A 120 8.63 -25.51 4.00
C GLN A 120 8.06 -24.84 2.74
N TYR A 121 8.45 -25.30 1.54
CA TYR A 121 7.90 -24.83 0.28
C TYR A 121 6.36 -24.98 0.23
N PHE A 122 5.82 -26.15 0.59
CA PHE A 122 4.37 -26.34 0.63
C PHE A 122 3.68 -25.60 1.76
N ARG A 123 4.32 -25.47 2.93
CA ARG A 123 3.81 -24.64 4.03
C ARG A 123 3.74 -23.16 3.62
N ARG A 124 4.72 -22.68 2.85
CA ARG A 124 4.76 -21.33 2.27
C ARG A 124 3.71 -21.16 1.16
N GLY A 125 3.43 -22.22 0.39
CA GLY A 125 2.32 -22.25 -0.57
C GLY A 125 0.92 -22.34 0.08
N SER A 126 0.83 -22.79 1.34
CA SER A 126 -0.42 -22.82 2.12
C SER A 126 -0.62 -21.58 2.99
N THR A 127 0.41 -20.75 3.16
CA THR A 127 0.26 -19.37 3.63
C THR A 127 -0.19 -18.53 2.43
N SER A 128 -1.12 -17.61 2.63
CA SER A 128 -1.76 -16.79 1.59
C SER A 128 -0.81 -15.82 0.84
N GLU A 129 0.50 -15.99 0.96
CA GLU A 129 1.50 -15.22 0.22
C GLU A 129 1.64 -15.78 -1.20
N LYS A 130 1.08 -15.04 -2.15
CA LYS A 130 1.33 -15.23 -3.58
C LYS A 130 2.56 -14.41 -3.98
N PRO A 131 3.33 -14.83 -5.01
CA PRO A 131 4.30 -13.95 -5.64
C PRO A 131 3.62 -12.63 -6.01
N VAL A 132 4.25 -11.54 -5.60
CA VAL A 132 3.76 -10.17 -5.79
C VAL A 132 3.71 -9.91 -7.28
N ASP A 133 2.49 -9.85 -7.82
CA ASP A 133 2.27 -9.46 -9.20
C ASP A 133 2.45 -7.94 -9.28
N TRP A 134 3.60 -7.50 -9.78
CA TRP A 134 3.89 -6.08 -9.97
C TRP A 134 3.10 -5.46 -11.14
N THR A 135 2.42 -6.29 -11.94
CA THR A 135 1.49 -5.83 -12.96
C THR A 135 0.06 -5.69 -12.42
N ASP A 136 -0.22 -6.22 -11.22
CA ASP A 136 -1.49 -6.01 -10.52
C ASP A 136 -1.54 -4.59 -9.91
N PRO A 137 -2.49 -3.72 -10.32
CA PRO A 137 -2.62 -2.35 -9.83
C PRO A 137 -2.82 -2.28 -8.31
N VAL A 138 -3.49 -3.27 -7.71
CA VAL A 138 -3.80 -3.27 -6.27
C VAL A 138 -2.53 -3.53 -5.45
N THR A 139 -1.74 -4.52 -5.88
CA THR A 139 -0.48 -4.88 -5.25
C THR A 139 0.56 -3.76 -5.35
N CYS A 140 0.61 -3.09 -6.49
CA CYS A 140 1.42 -1.90 -6.74
C CYS A 140 1.08 -0.77 -5.76
N ASN A 141 -0.20 -0.41 -5.63
CA ASN A 141 -0.66 0.68 -4.76
C ASN A 141 -0.39 0.44 -3.27
N VAL A 142 -0.53 -0.82 -2.81
CA VAL A 142 -0.29 -1.18 -1.40
C VAL A 142 1.19 -1.07 -1.02
N LEU A 143 2.10 -1.34 -1.95
CA LEU A 143 3.55 -1.38 -1.71
C LEU A 143 4.29 -0.11 -2.19
N CYS A 144 3.63 0.76 -2.95
CA CYS A 144 4.16 2.02 -3.46
C CYS A 144 4.76 2.95 -2.38
N PRO A 145 4.18 3.08 -1.16
CA PRO A 145 4.74 3.94 -0.11
C PRO A 145 6.09 3.46 0.45
N VAL A 146 6.46 2.20 0.21
CA VAL A 146 7.65 1.56 0.79
C VAL A 146 8.81 1.48 -0.20
N LEU A 147 8.60 1.90 -1.45
CA LEU A 147 9.60 1.87 -2.50
C LEU A 147 10.33 3.21 -2.63
N PRO A 148 11.68 3.20 -2.76
CA PRO A 148 12.49 4.43 -2.82
C PRO A 148 12.27 5.27 -4.09
N SER A 149 11.65 4.68 -5.10
CA SER A 149 11.13 5.33 -6.31
C SER A 149 9.72 4.79 -6.49
N GLY A 150 8.71 5.52 -6.01
CA GLY A 150 7.32 5.07 -6.01
C GLY A 150 6.94 4.42 -7.35
N CYS A 151 6.26 3.28 -7.29
CA CYS A 151 5.72 2.65 -8.48
C CYS A 151 4.87 3.69 -9.23
N ALA A 152 5.05 3.73 -10.55
CA ALA A 152 4.50 4.77 -11.40
C ALA A 152 3.06 5.11 -11.01
N ARG A 153 2.88 6.28 -10.38
CA ARG A 153 1.60 6.98 -10.40
C ARG A 153 1.19 6.93 -11.85
N THR A 154 0.12 6.22 -12.18
CA THR A 154 -0.48 6.28 -13.49
C THR A 154 -0.63 7.76 -13.79
N THR A 155 0.13 8.26 -14.77
CA THR A 155 0.17 9.69 -15.06
C THR A 155 -1.26 10.07 -15.41
N LEU A 156 -1.90 10.86 -14.55
CA LEU A 156 -3.27 11.28 -14.78
C LEU A 156 -3.29 12.03 -16.13
N PRO A 157 -4.31 11.81 -16.97
CA PRO A 157 -4.58 12.69 -18.10
C PRO A 157 -4.45 14.16 -17.69
N ALA A 158 -3.86 15.00 -18.54
CA ALA A 158 -3.47 16.37 -18.17
C ALA A 158 -4.63 17.21 -17.59
N TYR A 159 -5.87 16.97 -18.05
CA TYR A 159 -7.05 17.64 -17.51
C TYR A 159 -7.37 17.20 -16.07
N LEU A 160 -7.24 15.91 -15.73
CA LEU A 160 -7.39 15.40 -14.36
C LEU A 160 -6.26 15.89 -13.45
N ASP A 161 -5.03 15.93 -13.95
CA ASP A 161 -3.88 16.41 -13.20
C ASP A 161 -4.03 17.91 -12.85
N ALA A 162 -4.50 18.72 -13.80
CA ALA A 162 -4.80 20.13 -13.58
C ALA A 162 -5.93 20.35 -12.55
N MET A 163 -6.95 19.50 -12.53
CA MET A 163 -8.00 19.56 -11.50
C MET A 163 -7.45 19.18 -10.13
N MET A 164 -6.69 18.09 -10.04
CA MET A 164 -6.09 17.63 -8.79
C MET A 164 -5.07 18.63 -8.22
N ALA A 165 -4.36 19.38 -9.07
CA ALA A 165 -3.41 20.40 -8.64
C ALA A 165 -4.05 21.62 -7.96
N ARG A 166 -5.34 21.90 -8.22
CA ARG A 166 -6.08 23.00 -7.56
C ARG A 166 -6.55 22.65 -6.15
N LEU A 167 -6.58 21.36 -5.80
CA LEU A 167 -6.99 20.91 -4.49
C LEU A 167 -5.95 21.23 -3.42
N PRO A 168 -6.38 21.55 -2.18
CA PRO A 168 -5.45 21.68 -1.07
C PRO A 168 -4.71 20.36 -0.79
N GLU A 169 -3.47 20.45 -0.33
CA GLU A 169 -2.53 19.31 -0.30
C GLU A 169 -3.06 18.07 0.47
N ARG A 170 -3.74 18.28 1.60
CA ARG A 170 -4.22 17.18 2.44
C ARG A 170 -5.42 16.47 1.81
N GLU A 171 -6.34 17.23 1.26
CA GLU A 171 -7.52 16.79 0.51
C GLU A 171 -7.09 16.05 -0.76
N ARG A 172 -6.14 16.62 -1.52
CA ARG A 172 -5.52 16.02 -2.71
C ARG A 172 -4.89 14.67 -2.39
N SER A 173 -4.06 14.62 -1.34
CA SER A 173 -3.38 13.39 -0.92
C SER A 173 -4.38 12.32 -0.50
N ALA A 174 -5.39 12.68 0.31
CA ALA A 174 -6.42 11.74 0.72
C ALA A 174 -7.22 11.19 -0.48
N LEU A 175 -7.58 12.04 -1.45
CA LEU A 175 -8.31 11.62 -2.64
C LEU A 175 -7.48 10.70 -3.53
N LEU A 176 -6.20 11.01 -3.77
CA LEU A 176 -5.30 10.16 -4.56
C LEU A 176 -5.14 8.77 -3.95
N LEU A 177 -4.88 8.69 -2.64
CA LEU A 177 -4.78 7.41 -1.93
C LEU A 177 -6.10 6.62 -2.02
N ARG A 178 -7.24 7.31 -1.97
CA ARG A 178 -8.54 6.66 -2.11
C ARG A 178 -8.79 6.14 -3.53
N LEU A 179 -8.34 6.86 -4.56
CA LEU A 179 -8.42 6.45 -5.97
C LEU A 179 -7.48 5.28 -6.28
N GLU A 180 -6.38 5.15 -5.54
CA GLU A 180 -5.49 3.98 -5.52
C GLU A 180 -6.10 2.77 -4.78
N ASP A 181 -7.41 2.83 -4.48
CA ASP A 181 -8.21 1.83 -3.76
C ASP A 181 -7.71 1.51 -2.34
N MET A 182 -7.02 2.46 -1.70
CA MET A 182 -6.60 2.29 -0.31
C MET A 182 -7.83 2.21 0.62
N PRO A 183 -7.94 1.17 1.47
CA PRO A 183 -9.02 1.08 2.44
C PRO A 183 -8.99 2.26 3.43
N MET A 184 -10.17 2.83 3.74
CA MET A 184 -10.29 4.04 4.56
C MET A 184 -9.60 3.98 5.93
N ARG A 185 -9.51 2.79 6.55
CA ARG A 185 -8.76 2.62 7.81
C ARG A 185 -7.25 2.85 7.63
N ARG A 186 -6.68 2.25 6.58
CA ARG A 186 -5.26 2.42 6.24
C ARG A 186 -4.95 3.84 5.76
N LEU A 187 -5.90 4.45 5.05
CA LEU A 187 -5.79 5.86 4.66
C LEU A 187 -5.70 6.78 5.87
N ALA A 188 -6.54 6.57 6.89
CA ALA A 188 -6.48 7.33 8.14
C ALA A 188 -5.12 7.19 8.85
N GLU A 189 -4.63 5.96 8.97
CA GLU A 189 -3.31 5.66 9.53
C GLU A 189 -2.20 6.34 8.73
N HIS A 190 -2.23 6.24 7.40
CA HIS A 190 -1.24 6.85 6.51
C HIS A 190 -1.24 8.39 6.61
N MET A 191 -2.43 9.00 6.71
CA MET A 191 -2.61 10.45 6.85
C MET A 191 -2.35 10.96 8.28
N GLY A 192 -2.05 10.07 9.23
CA GLY A 192 -1.82 10.40 10.63
C GLY A 192 -3.04 11.03 11.30
N CYS A 193 -4.25 10.62 10.94
CA CYS A 193 -5.49 11.20 11.46
C CYS A 193 -6.56 10.15 11.78
N SER A 194 -7.64 10.58 12.45
CA SER A 194 -8.75 9.67 12.77
C SER A 194 -9.55 9.29 11.52
N TYR A 195 -10.18 8.11 11.54
CA TYR A 195 -11.04 7.63 10.46
C TYR A 195 -12.09 8.66 9.99
N PRO A 196 -12.84 9.35 10.88
CA PRO A 196 -13.77 10.39 10.45
C PRO A 196 -13.09 11.59 9.78
N THR A 197 -11.87 11.94 10.21
CA THR A 197 -11.11 13.05 9.61
C THR A 197 -10.65 12.69 8.21
N ALA A 198 -10.15 11.47 8.02
CA ALA A 198 -9.77 10.93 6.72
C ALA A 198 -10.97 10.93 5.75
N ASN A 199 -12.14 10.46 6.21
CA ASN A 199 -13.36 10.47 5.42
C ASN A 199 -13.75 11.90 5.02
N ARG A 200 -13.68 12.85 5.98
CA ARG A 200 -13.94 14.26 5.73
C ARG A 200 -12.99 14.84 4.67
N LEU A 201 -11.71 14.50 4.68
CA LEU A 201 -10.74 15.00 3.68
C LEU A 201 -11.11 14.54 2.27
N VAL A 202 -11.49 13.26 2.12
CA VAL A 202 -11.93 12.70 0.83
C VAL A 202 -13.23 13.37 0.36
N GLU A 203 -14.24 13.47 1.23
CA GLU A 203 -15.51 14.14 0.90
C GLU A 203 -15.31 15.61 0.53
N THR A 204 -14.45 16.33 1.27
CA THR A 204 -14.12 17.73 0.98
C THR A 204 -13.43 17.86 -0.39
N ALA A 205 -12.50 16.97 -0.72
CA ALA A 205 -11.81 16.96 -2.01
C ALA A 205 -12.79 16.79 -3.18
N LEU A 206 -13.74 15.85 -3.06
CA LEU A 206 -14.76 15.61 -4.07
C LEU A 206 -15.67 16.84 -4.25
N LEU A 207 -16.12 17.45 -3.15
CA LEU A 207 -16.96 18.64 -3.21
C LEU A 207 -16.24 19.84 -3.83
N LEU A 208 -14.94 20.01 -3.58
CA LEU A 208 -14.13 21.04 -4.22
C LEU A 208 -14.02 20.84 -5.74
N ILE A 209 -13.81 19.59 -6.20
CA ILE A 209 -13.80 19.29 -7.64
C ILE A 209 -15.16 19.65 -8.26
N GLN A 210 -16.27 19.33 -7.59
CA GLN A 210 -17.62 19.62 -8.07
C GLN A 210 -17.91 21.13 -8.15
N ILE A 211 -17.39 21.92 -7.21
CA ILE A 211 -17.53 23.38 -7.21
C ILE A 211 -16.74 24.00 -8.36
N ASP A 212 -15.52 23.52 -8.58
CA ASP A 212 -14.63 24.06 -9.63
C ASP A 212 -14.98 23.58 -11.05
N ASN A 213 -15.65 22.42 -11.17
CA ASN A 213 -15.98 21.78 -12.44
C ASN A 213 -17.44 21.26 -12.41
N PRO A 214 -18.43 22.16 -12.31
CA PRO A 214 -19.83 21.78 -12.13
C PRO A 214 -20.38 20.91 -13.27
N GLU A 215 -19.88 21.06 -14.50
CA GLU A 215 -20.24 20.25 -15.65
C GLU A 215 -19.88 18.76 -15.53
N LEU A 216 -18.91 18.42 -14.66
CA LEU A 216 -18.54 17.03 -14.37
C LEU A 216 -19.40 16.41 -13.25
N SER A 217 -20.34 17.19 -12.69
CA SER A 217 -21.21 16.77 -11.59
C SER A 217 -22.56 16.24 -12.11
N ALA A 218 -23.46 15.88 -11.20
CA ALA A 218 -24.81 15.43 -11.54
C ALA A 218 -25.62 16.50 -12.30
N ASP A 219 -26.69 16.06 -12.98
CA ASP A 219 -27.62 16.97 -13.63
C ASP A 219 -28.16 18.02 -12.64
N PRO A 220 -28.31 19.29 -13.06
CA PRO A 220 -28.79 20.34 -12.18
C PRO A 220 -30.24 20.06 -11.75
N VAL A 221 -30.50 20.21 -10.46
CA VAL A 221 -31.86 20.16 -9.93
C VAL A 221 -32.64 21.35 -10.50
N ALA A 222 -33.86 21.07 -11.00
CA ALA A 222 -34.77 22.09 -11.48
C ALA A 222 -35.08 23.08 -10.35
N GLU A 223 -34.77 24.35 -10.54
CA GLU A 223 -34.87 25.34 -9.47
C GLU A 223 -36.29 25.47 -8.92
N GLU A 224 -37.30 25.31 -9.79
CA GLU A 224 -38.72 25.37 -9.44
C GLU A 224 -39.13 24.29 -8.44
N SER A 225 -38.41 23.17 -8.41
CA SER A 225 -38.64 22.08 -7.47
C SER A 225 -38.11 22.37 -6.06
N LEU A 226 -37.29 23.41 -5.90
CA LEU A 226 -36.67 23.74 -4.62
C LEU A 226 -37.63 24.50 -3.68
N PRO A 227 -37.50 24.29 -2.36
CA PRO A 227 -38.15 25.10 -1.35
C PRO A 227 -37.95 26.59 -1.59
N ARG A 228 -38.99 27.39 -1.29
CA ARG A 228 -38.98 28.84 -1.55
C ARG A 228 -37.75 29.56 -1.00
N TRP A 229 -37.32 29.20 0.22
CA TRP A 229 -36.16 29.81 0.85
C TRP A 229 -34.85 29.48 0.11
N GLU A 230 -34.70 28.27 -0.47
CA GLU A 230 -33.51 27.92 -1.26
C GLU A 230 -33.45 28.77 -2.53
N ARG A 231 -34.59 28.92 -3.22
CA ARG A 231 -34.70 29.76 -4.43
C ARG A 231 -34.38 31.22 -4.13
N GLU A 232 -34.87 31.75 -3.01
CA GLU A 232 -34.62 33.12 -2.59
C GLU A 232 -33.14 33.39 -2.27
N GLU A 233 -32.43 32.41 -1.69
CA GLU A 233 -30.99 32.52 -1.47
C GLU A 233 -30.20 32.35 -2.76
N LEU A 234 -30.55 31.38 -3.61
CA LEU A 234 -29.92 31.16 -4.92
C LEU A 234 -30.03 32.40 -5.82
N ALA A 235 -31.14 33.14 -5.76
CA ALA A 235 -31.35 34.37 -6.51
C ALA A 235 -30.38 35.51 -6.10
N ARG A 236 -29.77 35.43 -4.92
CA ARG A 236 -28.78 36.42 -4.43
C ARG A 236 -27.34 36.02 -4.74
N MET A 237 -27.14 34.81 -5.28
CA MET A 237 -25.82 34.28 -5.61
C MET A 237 -25.43 34.56 -7.06
N SER A 238 -24.15 34.49 -7.36
CA SER A 238 -23.66 34.62 -8.74
C SER A 238 -24.12 33.45 -9.60
N ALA A 239 -24.14 33.62 -10.93
CA ALA A 239 -24.50 32.55 -11.85
C ALA A 239 -23.63 31.29 -11.69
N ALA A 240 -22.31 31.47 -11.46
CA ALA A 240 -21.38 30.38 -11.21
C ALA A 240 -21.69 29.64 -9.90
N GLN A 241 -21.92 30.38 -8.81
CA GLN A 241 -22.31 29.82 -7.52
C GLN A 241 -23.62 29.02 -7.62
N ARG A 242 -24.62 29.59 -8.32
CA ARG A 242 -25.91 28.94 -8.55
C ARG A 242 -25.74 27.64 -9.35
N ALA A 243 -24.95 27.67 -10.42
CA ALA A 243 -24.70 26.52 -11.28
C ALA A 243 -24.00 25.37 -10.54
N ALA A 244 -23.03 25.68 -9.67
CA ALA A 244 -22.39 24.69 -8.80
C ALA A 244 -23.38 24.11 -7.78
N LEU A 245 -24.08 24.96 -7.03
CA LEU A 245 -25.00 24.53 -5.98
C LEU A 245 -26.14 23.65 -6.47
N LEU A 246 -26.70 23.94 -7.65
CA LEU A 246 -27.79 23.14 -8.24
C LEU A 246 -27.40 21.70 -8.58
N ARG A 247 -26.10 21.40 -8.67
CA ARG A 247 -25.58 20.06 -9.00
C ARG A 247 -25.05 19.29 -7.78
N MET A 248 -25.11 19.90 -6.60
CA MET A 248 -24.73 19.27 -5.34
C MET A 248 -25.90 18.51 -4.72
N ASP A 249 -25.58 17.55 -3.86
CA ASP A 249 -26.58 16.88 -3.03
C ASP A 249 -27.31 17.88 -2.11
N GLU A 250 -28.50 17.51 -1.68
CA GLU A 250 -29.39 18.36 -0.89
C GLU A 250 -28.75 18.89 0.40
N VAL A 251 -27.99 18.05 1.12
CA VAL A 251 -27.39 18.45 2.40
C VAL A 251 -26.26 19.44 2.17
N SER A 252 -25.37 19.16 1.22
CA SER A 252 -24.25 20.05 0.88
C SER A 252 -24.74 21.38 0.31
N ARG A 253 -25.71 21.35 -0.61
CA ARG A 253 -26.33 22.56 -1.18
C ARG A 253 -26.93 23.44 -0.08
N ARG A 254 -27.79 22.88 0.76
CA ARG A 254 -28.44 23.64 1.83
C ARG A 254 -27.44 24.15 2.87
N ALA A 255 -26.42 23.37 3.21
CA ALA A 255 -25.39 23.81 4.15
C ALA A 255 -24.63 25.04 3.61
N LEU A 256 -24.26 25.03 2.34
CA LEU A 256 -23.59 26.17 1.69
C LEU A 256 -24.51 27.38 1.55
N LEU A 257 -25.79 27.19 1.20
CA LEU A 257 -26.76 28.29 1.15
C LEU A 257 -26.90 28.99 2.51
N LEU A 258 -27.00 28.22 3.59
CA LEU A 258 -27.12 28.78 4.94
C LEU A 258 -25.82 29.44 5.43
N HIS A 259 -24.67 28.83 5.13
CA HIS A 259 -23.39 29.35 5.62
C HIS A 259 -22.86 30.54 4.79
N VAL A 260 -22.95 30.45 3.46
CA VAL A 260 -22.46 31.48 2.54
C VAL A 260 -23.50 32.55 2.29
N GLY A 261 -24.77 32.18 2.07
CA GLY A 261 -25.86 33.13 1.79
C GLY A 261 -26.36 33.87 3.04
N GLN A 262 -26.49 33.16 4.17
CA GLN A 262 -27.06 33.73 5.39
C GLN A 262 -26.04 33.93 6.54
N GLY A 263 -24.79 33.51 6.36
CA GLY A 263 -23.72 33.72 7.35
C GLY A 263 -23.83 32.87 8.62
N LEU A 264 -24.64 31.80 8.62
CA LEU A 264 -24.80 30.94 9.80
C LEU A 264 -23.50 30.19 10.11
N ASN A 265 -23.12 30.07 11.38
CA ASN A 265 -22.01 29.22 11.77
C ASN A 265 -22.38 27.72 11.67
N ILE A 266 -21.37 26.85 11.75
CA ILE A 266 -21.55 25.40 11.61
C ILE A 266 -22.58 24.78 12.56
N THR A 267 -22.67 25.28 13.80
CA THR A 267 -23.59 24.76 14.81
C THR A 267 -25.03 25.12 14.44
N ASP A 268 -25.25 26.35 13.98
CA ASP A 268 -26.58 26.81 13.59
C ASP A 268 -27.02 26.19 12.25
N VAL A 269 -26.11 25.96 11.32
CA VAL A 269 -26.40 25.21 10.08
C VAL A 269 -26.82 23.77 10.41
N ALA A 270 -26.03 23.05 11.22
CA ALA A 270 -26.36 21.69 11.62
C ALA A 270 -27.74 21.60 12.31
N ARG A 271 -28.01 22.55 13.22
CA ARG A 271 -29.30 22.65 13.91
C ARG A 271 -30.45 22.93 12.95
N ARG A 272 -30.28 23.86 12.01
CA ARG A 272 -31.32 24.25 11.05
C ARG A 272 -31.65 23.16 10.04
N LEU A 273 -30.67 22.34 9.69
CA LEU A 273 -30.85 21.20 8.79
C LEU A 273 -31.27 19.91 9.52
N ASP A 274 -31.33 19.93 10.85
CA ASP A 274 -31.57 18.75 11.68
C ASP A 274 -30.63 17.58 11.36
N VAL A 275 -29.34 17.89 11.15
CA VAL A 275 -28.31 16.88 10.88
C VAL A 275 -27.15 16.97 11.88
N PRO A 276 -26.46 15.86 12.17
CA PRO A 276 -25.26 15.89 12.98
C PRO A 276 -24.18 16.81 12.39
N ARG A 277 -23.43 17.51 13.25
CA ARG A 277 -22.34 18.43 12.84
C ARG A 277 -21.31 17.80 11.90
N TYR A 278 -21.05 16.50 12.03
CA TYR A 278 -20.09 15.81 11.17
C TYR A 278 -20.53 15.73 9.69
N ARG A 279 -21.82 15.88 9.38
CA ARG A 279 -22.35 15.88 8.00
C ARG A 279 -22.13 17.21 7.29
N VAL A 280 -22.03 18.31 8.04
CA VAL A 280 -21.82 19.67 7.49
C VAL A 280 -20.35 20.11 7.54
N LEU A 281 -19.53 19.49 8.40
CA LEU A 281 -18.10 19.76 8.54
C LEU A 281 -17.27 19.68 7.24
N PRO A 282 -17.48 18.69 6.33
CA PRO A 282 -16.75 18.64 5.06
C PRO A 282 -17.06 19.83 4.15
N VAL A 283 -18.26 20.38 4.29
CA VAL A 283 -18.81 21.38 3.37
C VAL A 283 -18.43 22.81 3.80
N LEU A 284 -18.46 23.11 5.09
CA LEU A 284 -18.39 24.51 5.56
C LEU A 284 -16.97 25.08 5.72
N GLY A 285 -15.94 24.29 5.41
CA GLY A 285 -14.54 24.72 5.42
C GLY A 285 -14.09 25.21 4.04
N ALA A 286 -13.25 24.41 3.38
CA ALA A 286 -12.66 24.74 2.08
C ALA A 286 -13.73 24.99 1.01
N CYS A 287 -14.83 24.22 0.99
CA CYS A 287 -15.87 24.36 -0.04
C CYS A 287 -16.62 25.71 0.05
N ALA A 288 -16.85 26.23 1.26
CA ALA A 288 -17.43 27.57 1.43
C ALA A 288 -16.50 28.67 0.90
N SER A 289 -15.19 28.53 1.10
CA SER A 289 -14.20 29.46 0.55
C SER A 289 -14.12 29.37 -0.97
N ALA A 290 -14.11 28.16 -1.54
CA ALA A 290 -14.10 27.93 -2.98
C ALA A 290 -15.36 28.51 -3.64
N LEU A 291 -16.55 28.25 -3.06
CA LEU A 291 -17.80 28.81 -3.57
C LEU A 291 -17.82 30.35 -3.55
N ARG A 292 -17.27 30.98 -2.50
CA ARG A 292 -17.16 32.45 -2.44
C ARG A 292 -16.19 33.00 -3.48
N ALA A 293 -15.18 32.23 -3.87
CA ALA A 293 -14.19 32.63 -4.87
C ALA A 293 -14.74 32.55 -6.30
N LEU A 294 -15.83 31.81 -6.56
CA LEU A 294 -16.46 31.75 -7.88
C LEU A 294 -17.00 33.11 -8.32
N THR A 295 -16.43 33.63 -9.40
CA THR A 295 -16.78 34.88 -10.06
C THR A 295 -17.63 34.63 -11.31
N ALA A 296 -18.26 35.69 -11.84
CA ALA A 296 -19.05 35.60 -13.07
C ALA A 296 -18.22 35.20 -14.30
N SER A 297 -16.90 35.44 -14.30
CA SER A 297 -15.98 35.07 -15.39
C SER A 297 -15.63 33.58 -15.44
N ASP A 298 -15.84 32.82 -14.36
CA ASP A 298 -15.43 31.41 -14.29
C ASP A 298 -16.30 30.50 -15.17
N MET A 299 -17.48 30.99 -15.59
CA MET A 299 -18.36 30.30 -16.55
C MET A 299 -17.92 30.47 -18.01
N ALA A 300 -17.03 31.42 -18.33
CA ALA A 300 -16.64 31.72 -19.72
C ALA A 300 -15.53 30.78 -20.25
N VAL A 301 -14.91 29.98 -19.38
CA VAL A 301 -13.79 29.07 -19.73
C VAL A 301 -14.26 27.62 -19.90
N ALA A 302 -15.52 27.32 -19.58
CA ALA A 302 -16.09 25.97 -19.57
C ALA A 302 -17.13 25.70 -20.69
N ALA A 303 -17.24 26.60 -21.69
CA ALA A 303 -18.14 26.45 -22.85
C ALA A 303 -17.37 26.09 -24.13
#